data_AF-A0A929HL40-F1
#
_entry.id   AF-A0A929HL40-F1
#
_cell.length_a   1.000
_cell.length_b   1.000
_cell.length_c   1.000
_cell.angle_alpha   90.00
_cell.angle_beta   90.00
_cell.angle_gamma   90.00
#
_symmetry.space_group_name_H-M   'P 1'
#
loop_
_entity.id
_entity.type
_entity.pdbx_description
1 polymer ?
#
loop_
_entity_poly.entity_id
_entity_poly.type
_entity_poly.pdbx_seq_one_letter_code
_entity_poly.pdbx_strand_id
1 'polypeptide(L)'
;QKFDVITEEPMHPSLAGVINLYTTEYYELAKSHLKPGGIISQWIPLYNLSVEDVQMLTATFQSVFPHTTIWIANADIFLIGSEEKLVIDFEQMTARLALPNVQRLLQDTDMENPYEFLSTFMMNEEGAREYAKGFDPISDDMPVVEFTGPRSMNVNTVPLNIEKLLRYREPVTRHLSFSPERTDVDPIVQWLNAKFTATHYNLIGRAYLSDRNARMAVQYFNKALEYDKTDRNSLHYLNNMKVKLVF
;
A
#
# COMPACT_ATOMS: atom_id res chain seq x y z
N GLN A 1 -8.92 -25.87 -9.75
CA GLN A 1 -8.57 -24.95 -10.87
C GLN A 1 -7.42 -24.08 -10.41
N LYS A 2 -6.49 -23.70 -11.30
CA LYS A 2 -5.38 -22.78 -10.99
C LYS A 2 -5.52 -21.44 -11.71
N PHE A 3 -5.07 -20.36 -11.07
CA PHE A 3 -5.21 -18.97 -11.53
C PHE A 3 -3.86 -18.26 -11.67
N ASP A 4 -3.79 -17.28 -12.58
CA ASP A 4 -2.62 -16.41 -12.73
C ASP A 4 -2.63 -15.27 -11.67
N VAL A 5 -3.83 -14.84 -11.26
CA VAL A 5 -4.04 -13.79 -10.27
C VAL A 5 -5.20 -14.19 -9.35
N ILE A 6 -5.01 -14.04 -8.04
CA ILE A 6 -6.06 -14.06 -7.03
C ILE A 6 -6.11 -12.66 -6.40
N THR A 7 -7.31 -12.10 -6.21
CA THR A 7 -7.48 -10.79 -5.56
C THR A 7 -8.52 -10.90 -4.47
N GLU A 8 -8.20 -10.39 -3.29
CA GLU A 8 -9.01 -10.50 -2.09
C GLU A 8 -9.42 -9.11 -1.60
N GLU A 9 -10.73 -8.85 -1.62
CA GLU A 9 -11.36 -7.68 -1.01
C GLU A 9 -12.57 -8.13 -0.17
N PRO A 10 -12.33 -8.89 0.92
CA PRO A 10 -13.40 -9.36 1.78
C PRO A 10 -13.94 -8.20 2.65
N MET A 11 -14.91 -8.51 3.51
CA MET A 11 -15.31 -7.56 4.56
C MET A 11 -14.17 -7.30 5.56
N HIS A 12 -14.36 -6.34 6.47
CA HIS A 12 -13.33 -5.92 7.42
C HIS A 12 -12.78 -7.11 8.26
N PRO A 13 -11.45 -7.26 8.45
CA PRO A 13 -10.84 -8.44 9.10
C PRO A 13 -11.26 -8.67 10.56
N SER A 14 -11.69 -7.62 11.26
CA SER A 14 -12.15 -7.73 12.65
C SER A 14 -13.56 -8.32 12.80
N LEU A 15 -14.27 -8.58 11.69
CA LEU A 15 -15.58 -9.22 11.73
C LEU A 15 -15.43 -10.71 11.92
N ALA A 16 -16.25 -11.26 12.84
CA ALA A 16 -16.20 -12.67 13.20
C ALA A 16 -16.30 -13.59 11.97
N GLY A 17 -15.37 -14.54 11.86
CA GLY A 17 -15.28 -15.49 10.75
C GLY A 17 -14.73 -14.93 9.43
N VAL A 18 -14.62 -13.60 9.27
CA VAL A 18 -13.96 -12.99 8.09
C VAL A 18 -12.44 -13.13 8.20
N ILE A 19 -11.92 -13.14 9.43
CA ILE A 19 -10.50 -13.33 9.71
C ILE A 19 -9.93 -14.64 9.14
N ASN A 20 -10.78 -15.65 8.90
CA ASN A 20 -10.38 -16.92 8.27
C ASN A 20 -9.93 -16.75 6.81
N LEU A 21 -10.07 -15.56 6.22
CA LEU A 21 -9.49 -15.20 4.91
C LEU A 21 -8.11 -14.53 5.04
N TYR A 22 -7.57 -14.48 6.26
CA TYR A 22 -6.30 -13.84 6.61
C TYR A 22 -5.37 -14.76 7.41
N THR A 23 -5.65 -16.06 7.44
CA THR A 23 -4.87 -17.06 8.17
C THR A 23 -3.81 -17.71 7.30
N THR A 24 -2.80 -18.31 7.92
CA THR A 24 -1.79 -19.11 7.22
C THR A 24 -2.45 -20.23 6.40
N GLU A 25 -3.45 -20.92 6.94
CA GLU A 25 -4.17 -22.00 6.25
C GLU A 25 -4.89 -21.50 4.99
N TYR A 26 -5.54 -20.34 5.07
CA TYR A 26 -6.18 -19.73 3.91
C TYR A 26 -5.17 -19.37 2.83
N TYR A 27 -4.04 -18.75 3.22
CA TYR A 27 -3.03 -18.36 2.26
C TYR A 27 -2.35 -19.58 1.62
N GLU A 28 -2.12 -20.67 2.36
CA GLU A 28 -1.63 -21.93 1.77
C GLU A 28 -2.65 -22.54 0.80
N LEU A 29 -3.95 -22.47 1.12
CA LEU A 29 -5.00 -22.87 0.20
C LEU A 29 -4.97 -22.01 -1.07
N ALA A 30 -4.95 -20.69 -0.95
CA ALA A 30 -4.89 -19.78 -2.09
C ALA A 30 -3.64 -20.03 -2.96
N LYS A 31 -2.48 -20.24 -2.32
CA LYS A 31 -1.22 -20.61 -2.99
C LYS A 31 -1.34 -21.90 -3.80
N SER A 32 -2.00 -22.94 -3.27
CA SER A 32 -2.23 -24.20 -4.00
C SER A 32 -3.06 -24.02 -5.28
N HIS A 33 -3.84 -22.94 -5.34
CA HIS A 33 -4.65 -22.52 -6.48
C HIS A 33 -3.95 -21.53 -7.42
N LEU A 34 -2.68 -21.15 -7.17
CA LEU A 34 -1.89 -20.37 -8.12
C LEU A 34 -1.19 -21.25 -9.16
N LYS A 35 -1.08 -20.73 -10.37
CA LYS A 35 -0.14 -21.23 -11.38
C LYS A 35 1.28 -20.79 -11.02
N PRO A 36 2.33 -21.46 -11.53
CA PRO A 36 3.70 -20.96 -11.44
C PRO A 36 3.79 -19.51 -11.94
N GLY A 37 4.48 -18.64 -11.20
CA GLY A 37 4.54 -17.19 -11.46
C GLY A 37 3.25 -16.42 -11.17
N GLY A 38 2.21 -17.06 -10.62
CA GLY A 38 0.97 -16.41 -10.22
C GLY A 38 1.13 -15.55 -8.96
N ILE A 39 0.26 -14.55 -8.82
CA ILE A 39 0.29 -13.61 -7.70
C ILE A 39 -1.04 -13.58 -6.95
N ILE A 40 -0.99 -13.22 -5.67
CA ILE A 40 -2.16 -12.87 -4.87
C ILE A 40 -2.07 -11.42 -4.38
N SER A 41 -3.19 -10.70 -4.36
CA SER A 41 -3.31 -9.37 -3.78
C SER A 41 -4.29 -9.38 -2.62
N GLN A 42 -3.83 -9.04 -1.42
CA GLN A 42 -4.63 -8.96 -0.20
C GLN A 42 -4.84 -7.51 0.24
N TRP A 43 -6.10 -7.10 0.37
CA TRP A 43 -6.47 -5.81 0.99
C TRP A 43 -6.40 -5.87 2.53
N ILE A 44 -5.83 -4.83 3.15
CA ILE A 44 -5.85 -4.58 4.60
C ILE A 44 -6.21 -3.10 4.87
N PRO A 45 -7.29 -2.83 5.64
CA PRO A 45 -7.62 -1.47 6.06
C PRO A 45 -6.69 -0.97 7.17
N LEU A 46 -6.28 0.30 7.14
CA LEU A 46 -5.52 0.93 8.23
C LEU A 46 -6.43 1.57 9.30
N TYR A 47 -7.74 1.58 9.08
CA TYR A 47 -8.75 2.02 10.05
C TYR A 47 -9.26 0.83 10.87
N ASN A 48 -9.70 1.08 12.11
CA ASN A 48 -10.26 0.09 13.02
C ASN A 48 -9.39 -1.16 13.28
N LEU A 49 -8.08 -1.07 13.01
CA LEU A 49 -7.08 -2.08 13.30
C LEU A 49 -5.88 -1.41 13.98
N SER A 50 -5.39 -1.99 15.07
CA SER A 50 -4.19 -1.50 15.73
C SER A 50 -2.96 -1.68 14.83
N VAL A 51 -1.87 -1.00 15.19
CA VAL A 51 -0.59 -1.18 14.46
C VAL A 51 -0.13 -2.63 14.54
N GLU A 52 -0.30 -3.25 15.70
CA GLU A 52 0.00 -4.65 15.96
C GLU A 52 -0.86 -5.58 15.10
N ASP A 53 -2.16 -5.29 14.92
CA ASP A 53 -3.04 -6.08 14.06
C ASP A 53 -2.56 -6.06 12.60
N VAL A 54 -2.23 -4.88 12.06
CA VAL A 54 -1.74 -4.75 10.67
C VAL A 54 -0.38 -5.47 10.50
N GLN A 55 0.50 -5.40 11.50
CA GLN A 55 1.76 -6.13 11.51
C GLN A 55 1.55 -7.66 11.57
N MET A 56 0.61 -8.17 12.38
CA MET A 56 0.25 -9.59 12.43
C MET A 56 -0.33 -10.07 11.10
N LEU A 57 -1.25 -9.32 10.49
CA LEU A 57 -1.81 -9.65 9.17
C LEU A 57 -0.70 -9.72 8.10
N THR A 58 0.27 -8.80 8.17
CA THR A 58 1.43 -8.78 7.26
C THR A 58 2.36 -9.96 7.52
N ALA A 59 2.63 -10.30 8.79
CA ALA A 59 3.43 -11.47 9.18
C ALA A 59 2.81 -12.76 8.65
N THR A 60 1.48 -12.87 8.77
CA THR A 60 0.71 -14.03 8.34
C THR A 60 0.80 -14.22 6.83
N PHE A 61 0.52 -13.16 6.06
CA PHE A 61 0.65 -13.20 4.61
C PHE A 61 2.07 -13.57 4.16
N GLN A 62 3.08 -12.94 4.76
CA GLN A 62 4.48 -13.17 4.39
C GLN A 62 4.99 -14.56 4.80
N SER A 63 4.38 -15.21 5.79
CA SER A 63 4.72 -16.58 6.18
C SER A 63 4.50 -17.59 5.05
N VAL A 64 3.54 -17.32 4.15
CA VAL A 64 3.20 -18.17 3.00
C VAL A 64 3.78 -17.63 1.68
N PHE A 65 3.81 -16.29 1.54
CA PHE A 65 4.33 -15.57 0.37
C PHE A 65 5.59 -14.77 0.75
N PRO A 66 6.78 -15.40 0.77
CA PRO A 66 8.01 -14.74 1.23
C PRO A 66 8.45 -13.56 0.34
N HIS A 67 7.98 -13.55 -0.92
CA HIS A 67 8.16 -12.47 -1.88
C HIS A 67 6.90 -11.61 -1.88
N THR A 68 6.89 -10.59 -1.01
CA THR A 68 5.74 -9.69 -0.81
C THR A 68 6.15 -8.25 -1.07
N THR A 69 5.30 -7.48 -1.76
CA THR A 69 5.39 -6.02 -1.84
C THR A 69 4.16 -5.39 -1.21
N ILE A 70 4.32 -4.23 -0.58
CA ILE A 70 3.21 -3.48 0.02
C ILE A 70 3.01 -2.18 -0.74
N TRP A 71 1.76 -1.90 -1.08
CA TRP A 71 1.31 -0.72 -1.80
C TRP A 71 0.23 -0.02 -0.99
N ILE A 72 0.11 1.30 -1.08
CA ILE A 72 -0.88 2.08 -0.35
C ILE A 72 -1.82 2.82 -1.28
N ALA A 73 -3.12 2.65 -1.08
CA ALA A 73 -4.13 3.53 -1.66
C ALA A 73 -4.98 4.08 -0.51
N ASN A 74 -4.93 5.39 -0.35
CA ASN A 74 -5.63 6.06 0.73
C ASN A 74 -5.27 5.59 2.15
N ALA A 75 -6.23 5.00 2.86
CA ALA A 75 -6.06 4.46 4.20
C ALA A 75 -6.08 2.93 4.17
N ASP A 76 -5.71 2.35 3.04
CA ASP A 76 -5.74 0.93 2.75
C ASP A 76 -4.39 0.52 2.17
N ILE A 77 -3.90 -0.65 2.58
CA ILE A 77 -2.72 -1.25 1.98
C ILE A 77 -3.08 -2.53 1.23
N PHE A 78 -2.30 -2.81 0.20
CA PHE A 78 -2.41 -4.00 -0.61
C PHE A 78 -1.09 -4.76 -0.54
N LEU A 79 -1.15 -5.98 -0.04
CA LEU A 79 -0.02 -6.90 -0.02
C LEU A 79 -0.09 -7.74 -1.29
N ILE A 80 0.91 -7.62 -2.15
CA ILE A 80 1.04 -8.44 -3.35
C ILE A 80 2.12 -9.49 -3.09
N GLY A 81 1.74 -10.76 -3.14
CA GLY A 81 2.58 -11.90 -2.79
C GLY A 81 2.70 -12.93 -3.91
N SER A 82 3.84 -13.61 -3.97
CA SER A 82 4.10 -14.71 -4.90
C SER A 82 5.13 -15.72 -4.35
N GLU A 83 5.23 -16.87 -5.02
CA GLU A 83 6.25 -17.89 -4.73
C GLU A 83 7.64 -17.52 -5.27
N GLU A 84 7.68 -16.68 -6.29
CA GLU A 84 8.91 -16.22 -6.93
C GLU A 84 9.15 -14.74 -6.64
N LYS A 85 10.40 -14.28 -6.76
CA LYS A 85 10.74 -12.88 -6.50
C LYS A 85 10.02 -11.95 -7.47
N LEU A 86 9.31 -10.97 -6.93
CA LEU A 86 8.64 -9.93 -7.72
C LEU A 86 9.67 -8.93 -8.24
N VAL A 87 9.73 -8.76 -9.56
CA VAL A 87 10.52 -7.73 -10.22
C VAL A 87 9.57 -6.83 -11.00
N ILE A 88 9.70 -5.52 -10.79
CA ILE A 88 8.88 -4.54 -11.50
C ILE A 88 9.65 -4.12 -12.75
N ASP A 89 9.34 -4.78 -13.86
CA ASP A 89 9.81 -4.37 -15.18
C ASP A 89 9.12 -3.07 -15.59
N PHE A 90 9.88 -1.98 -15.63
CA PHE A 90 9.33 -0.65 -15.86
C PHE A 90 8.72 -0.54 -17.26
N GLU A 91 9.38 -1.06 -18.29
CA GLU A 91 8.90 -1.04 -19.68
C GLU A 91 7.60 -1.82 -19.84
N GLN A 92 7.54 -3.04 -19.32
CA GLN A 92 6.34 -3.87 -19.37
C GLN A 92 5.20 -3.24 -18.58
N MET A 93 5.48 -2.71 -17.39
CA MET A 93 4.47 -2.06 -16.56
C MET A 93 3.93 -0.81 -17.27
N THR A 94 4.80 0.08 -17.74
CA THR A 94 4.37 1.30 -18.45
C THR A 94 3.56 0.98 -19.70
N ALA A 95 3.98 -0.03 -20.48
CA ALA A 95 3.24 -0.49 -21.65
C ALA A 95 1.84 -1.03 -21.27
N ARG A 96 1.73 -1.80 -20.19
CA ARG A 96 0.44 -2.34 -19.70
C ARG A 96 -0.49 -1.26 -19.15
N LEU A 97 0.05 -0.27 -18.44
CA LEU A 97 -0.72 0.85 -17.90
C LEU A 97 -1.19 1.82 -19.01
N ALA A 98 -0.49 1.85 -20.15
CA ALA A 98 -0.88 2.61 -21.33
C ALA A 98 -1.96 1.91 -22.19
N LEU A 99 -2.38 0.68 -21.86
CA LEU A 99 -3.48 0.02 -22.57
C LEU A 99 -4.77 0.85 -22.41
N PRO A 100 -5.55 1.11 -23.48
CA PRO A 100 -6.67 2.06 -23.44
C PRO A 100 -7.73 1.75 -22.38
N ASN A 101 -8.01 0.46 -22.12
CA ASN A 101 -8.94 0.03 -21.08
C ASN A 101 -8.39 0.25 -19.67
N VAL A 102 -7.08 0.10 -19.48
CA VAL A 102 -6.41 0.33 -18.19
C VAL A 102 -6.29 1.82 -17.91
N GLN A 103 -5.84 2.59 -18.90
CA GLN A 103 -5.70 4.05 -18.78
C GLN A 103 -7.03 4.73 -18.41
N ARG A 104 -8.16 4.26 -18.95
CA ARG A 104 -9.48 4.79 -18.60
C ARG A 104 -9.82 4.56 -17.12
N LEU A 105 -9.54 3.37 -16.58
CA LEU A 105 -9.78 3.06 -15.16
C LEU A 105 -8.83 3.86 -14.24
N LEU A 106 -7.61 4.08 -14.69
CA LEU A 106 -6.62 4.88 -13.95
C LEU A 106 -7.00 6.37 -13.89
N GLN A 107 -7.65 6.89 -14.94
CA GLN A 107 -8.19 8.26 -14.94
C GLN A 107 -9.29 8.43 -13.90
N ASP A 108 -10.15 7.44 -13.72
CA ASP A 108 -11.22 7.46 -12.71
C ASP A 108 -10.69 7.40 -11.27
N THR A 109 -9.41 7.04 -11.08
CA THR A 109 -8.77 6.82 -9.77
C THR A 109 -7.61 7.79 -9.48
N ASP A 110 -7.50 8.89 -10.24
CA ASP A 110 -6.40 9.88 -10.15
C ASP A 110 -4.98 9.29 -10.35
N MET A 111 -4.86 8.06 -10.88
CA MET A 111 -3.59 7.37 -11.18
C MET A 111 -3.20 7.47 -12.67
N GLU A 112 -3.40 8.64 -13.27
CA GLU A 112 -3.37 8.86 -14.73
C GLU A 112 -2.05 8.51 -15.45
N ASN A 113 -0.95 8.30 -14.72
CA ASN A 113 0.33 7.90 -15.30
C ASN A 113 1.02 6.79 -14.49
N PRO A 114 1.92 6.01 -15.12
CA PRO A 114 2.63 4.89 -14.48
C PRO A 114 3.39 5.26 -13.23
N TYR A 115 3.83 6.50 -13.13
CA TYR A 115 4.64 6.93 -12.03
C TYR A 115 3.81 7.29 -10.79
N GLU A 116 2.56 7.74 -10.96
CA GLU A 116 1.61 7.87 -9.84
C GLU A 116 1.33 6.52 -9.21
N PHE A 117 1.12 5.48 -10.05
CA PHE A 117 1.00 4.10 -9.57
C PHE A 117 2.26 3.67 -8.80
N LEU A 118 3.45 3.87 -9.37
CA LEU A 118 4.71 3.55 -8.69
C LEU A 118 4.93 4.32 -7.38
N SER A 119 4.36 5.53 -7.25
CA SER A 119 4.47 6.33 -6.02
C SER A 119 3.72 5.71 -4.83
N THR A 120 2.73 4.83 -5.11
CA THR A 120 1.97 4.09 -4.09
C THR A 120 2.75 2.95 -3.46
N PHE A 121 3.92 2.59 -4.00
CA PHE A 121 4.80 1.62 -3.40
C PHE A 121 5.24 2.07 -2.00
N MET A 122 5.15 1.15 -1.03
CA MET A 122 5.60 1.35 0.34
C MET A 122 6.89 0.62 0.60
N MET A 123 6.93 -0.69 0.38
CA MET A 123 8.11 -1.51 0.70
C MET A 123 8.11 -2.85 -0.02
N ASN A 124 9.29 -3.42 -0.17
CA ASN A 124 9.51 -4.75 -0.73
C ASN A 124 9.44 -5.88 0.32
N GLU A 125 9.93 -7.06 -0.06
CA GLU A 125 9.92 -8.26 0.76
C GLU A 125 10.75 -8.13 2.04
N GLU A 126 11.95 -7.54 1.98
CA GLU A 126 12.76 -7.29 3.18
C GLU A 126 12.13 -6.24 4.08
N GLY A 127 11.61 -5.15 3.51
CA GLY A 127 10.91 -4.11 4.26
C GLY A 127 9.66 -4.62 4.95
N ALA A 128 8.83 -5.42 4.25
CA ALA A 128 7.67 -6.09 4.82
C ALA A 128 8.06 -7.07 5.94
N ARG A 129 9.21 -7.76 5.80
CA ARG A 129 9.71 -8.70 6.80
C ARG A 129 10.17 -8.00 8.07
N GLU A 130 10.88 -6.88 7.94
CA GLU A 130 11.28 -6.07 9.08
C GLU A 130 10.09 -5.31 9.70
N TYR A 131 9.09 -4.91 8.89
CA TYR A 131 7.83 -4.33 9.38
C TYR A 131 7.05 -5.33 10.22
N ALA A 132 6.93 -6.58 9.78
CA ALA A 132 6.17 -7.63 10.45
C ALA A 132 6.95 -8.39 11.56
N LYS A 133 8.22 -8.03 11.78
CA LYS A 133 9.12 -8.75 12.68
C LYS A 133 8.63 -8.75 14.12
N GLY A 134 8.66 -9.93 14.74
CA GLY A 134 8.28 -10.13 16.14
C GLY A 134 6.79 -10.40 16.36
N PHE A 135 6.01 -10.58 15.29
CA PHE A 135 4.62 -10.99 15.35
C PHE A 135 4.45 -12.40 14.80
N ASP A 136 3.69 -13.22 15.51
CA ASP A 136 3.37 -14.58 15.09
C ASP A 136 2.24 -14.57 14.05
N PRO A 137 2.27 -15.45 13.04
CA PRO A 137 1.17 -15.63 12.09
C PRO A 137 -0.16 -16.01 12.75
N ILE A 138 -1.25 -15.53 12.17
CA ILE A 138 -2.62 -15.87 12.54
C ILE A 138 -2.98 -17.21 11.88
N SER A 139 -3.61 -18.11 12.63
CA SER A 139 -4.10 -19.40 12.12
C SER A 139 -5.60 -19.53 12.36
N ASP A 140 -6.24 -20.49 11.69
CA ASP A 140 -7.65 -20.81 11.91
C ASP A 140 -7.96 -21.15 13.38
N ASP A 141 -7.03 -21.79 14.08
CA ASP A 141 -7.16 -22.16 15.51
C ASP A 141 -6.85 -21.00 16.46
N MET A 142 -6.14 -19.97 15.99
CA MET A 142 -5.77 -18.78 16.76
C MET A 142 -6.05 -17.49 15.97
N PRO A 143 -7.33 -17.14 15.72
CA PRO A 143 -7.74 -15.98 14.94
C PRO A 143 -7.65 -14.68 15.77
N VAL A 144 -6.45 -14.29 16.21
CA VAL A 144 -6.22 -13.23 17.21
C VAL A 144 -6.91 -11.90 16.87
N VAL A 145 -6.88 -11.50 15.60
CA VAL A 145 -7.44 -10.20 15.12
C VAL A 145 -8.96 -10.11 15.26
N GLU A 146 -9.68 -11.23 15.30
CA GLU A 146 -11.11 -11.24 15.62
C GLU A 146 -11.39 -10.72 17.04
N PHE A 147 -10.44 -10.88 17.96
CA PHE A 147 -10.58 -10.48 19.36
C PHE A 147 -9.86 -9.16 19.70
N THR A 148 -8.79 -8.81 18.99
CA THR A 148 -8.07 -7.54 19.17
C THR A 148 -8.68 -6.41 18.35
N GLY A 149 -9.12 -6.68 17.12
CA GLY A 149 -9.72 -5.69 16.22
C GLY A 149 -10.91 -4.91 16.82
N PRO A 150 -11.87 -5.56 17.52
CA PRO A 150 -12.97 -4.85 18.19
C PRO A 150 -12.52 -3.74 19.17
N ARG A 151 -11.31 -3.83 19.74
CA ARG A 151 -10.75 -2.80 20.64
C ARG A 151 -10.43 -1.49 19.91
N SER A 152 -10.29 -1.53 18.59
CA SER A 152 -9.92 -0.41 17.73
C SER A 152 -11.11 0.26 17.02
N MET A 153 -12.35 -0.26 17.15
CA MET A 153 -13.53 0.21 16.39
C MET A 153 -13.92 1.69 16.58
N ASN A 154 -13.47 2.32 17.67
CA ASN A 154 -13.73 3.75 17.94
C ASN A 154 -12.43 4.56 18.10
N VAL A 155 -11.31 4.00 17.65
CA VAL A 155 -10.00 4.63 17.70
C VAL A 155 -9.63 5.05 16.29
N ASN A 156 -9.17 6.29 16.11
CA ASN A 156 -8.60 6.70 14.83
C ASN A 156 -7.21 6.07 14.66
N THR A 157 -7.16 4.87 14.09
CA THR A 157 -5.91 4.10 13.96
C THR A 157 -5.10 4.48 12.73
N VAL A 158 -5.71 5.14 11.73
CA VAL A 158 -5.04 5.48 10.46
C VAL A 158 -3.73 6.25 10.68
N PRO A 159 -3.68 7.30 11.52
CA PRO A 159 -2.44 8.07 11.69
C PRO A 159 -1.30 7.25 12.29
N LEU A 160 -1.60 6.39 13.26
CA LEU A 160 -0.61 5.51 13.91
C LEU A 160 -0.08 4.45 12.92
N ASN A 161 -0.97 3.87 12.12
CA ASN A 161 -0.62 2.91 11.08
C ASN A 161 0.26 3.55 9.99
N ILE A 162 -0.12 4.74 9.50
CA ILE A 162 0.67 5.50 8.54
C ILE A 162 2.04 5.83 9.12
N GLU A 163 2.10 6.37 10.34
CA GLU A 163 3.37 6.71 10.99
C GLU A 163 4.28 5.47 11.09
N LYS A 164 3.73 4.32 11.50
CA LYS A 164 4.51 3.07 11.58
C LYS A 164 5.00 2.63 10.20
N LEU A 165 4.13 2.56 9.20
CA LEU A 165 4.49 2.12 7.84
C LEU A 165 5.58 3.03 7.22
N LEU A 166 5.49 4.34 7.43
CA LEU A 166 6.45 5.31 6.89
C LEU A 166 7.87 5.12 7.45
N ARG A 167 8.04 4.47 8.60
CA ARG A 167 9.38 4.13 9.16
C ARG A 167 10.11 3.04 8.38
N TYR A 168 9.37 2.23 7.62
CA TYR A 168 9.90 1.13 6.80
C TYR A 168 9.79 1.42 5.30
N ARG A 169 9.16 2.54 4.93
CA ARG A 169 8.93 2.92 3.55
C ARG A 169 10.25 3.17 2.82
N GLU A 170 10.35 2.65 1.61
CA GLU A 170 11.54 2.77 0.76
C GLU A 170 11.17 3.14 -0.69
N PRO A 171 12.09 3.73 -1.47
CA PRO A 171 11.78 4.12 -2.83
C PRO A 171 11.69 2.90 -3.76
N VAL A 172 10.66 2.89 -4.60
CA VAL A 172 10.44 1.83 -5.60
C VAL A 172 11.58 1.68 -6.61
N THR A 173 12.39 2.73 -6.79
CA THR A 173 13.52 2.77 -7.74
C THR A 173 14.55 1.69 -7.49
N ARG A 174 14.64 1.13 -6.27
CA ARG A 174 15.52 0.00 -5.94
C ARG A 174 15.03 -1.35 -6.46
N HIS A 175 13.76 -1.42 -6.86
CA HIS A 175 13.05 -2.66 -7.26
C HIS A 175 12.56 -2.63 -8.70
N LEU A 176 12.87 -1.55 -9.42
CA LEU A 176 12.64 -1.44 -10.85
C LEU A 176 13.77 -2.12 -11.62
N SER A 177 13.41 -2.91 -12.63
CA SER A 177 14.32 -3.26 -13.71
C SER A 177 14.03 -2.40 -14.93
N PHE A 178 15.11 -2.01 -15.62
CA PHE A 178 15.06 -1.28 -16.88
C PHE A 178 15.70 -2.12 -17.98
N SER A 179 15.27 -1.93 -19.22
CA SER A 179 15.94 -2.49 -20.38
C SER A 179 17.39 -1.95 -20.45
N PRO A 180 18.39 -2.79 -20.78
CA PRO A 180 19.78 -2.35 -20.95
C PRO A 180 19.95 -1.27 -22.02
N GLU A 181 19.04 -1.17 -22.98
CA GLU A 181 19.05 -0.19 -24.06
C GLU A 181 18.46 1.17 -23.66
N ARG A 182 17.82 1.27 -22.49
CA ARG A 182 17.17 2.52 -22.05
C ARG A 182 18.20 3.57 -21.66
N THR A 183 18.09 4.77 -22.23
CA THR A 183 19.03 5.88 -22.02
C THR A 183 18.54 6.96 -21.06
N ASP A 184 17.25 6.95 -20.70
CA ASP A 184 16.60 7.95 -19.84
C ASP A 184 16.33 7.45 -18.40
N VAL A 185 17.12 6.49 -17.91
CA VAL A 185 16.96 5.92 -16.56
C VAL A 185 17.15 6.95 -15.46
N ASP A 186 18.21 7.77 -15.52
CA ASP A 186 18.52 8.78 -14.49
C ASP A 186 17.38 9.79 -14.26
N PRO A 187 16.82 10.46 -15.30
CA PRO A 187 15.71 11.38 -15.08
C PRO A 187 14.44 10.68 -14.56
N ILE A 188 14.16 9.44 -14.96
CA ILE A 188 13.04 8.64 -14.42
C ILE A 188 13.24 8.40 -12.92
N VAL A 189 14.42 7.95 -12.51
CA VAL A 189 14.75 7.68 -11.10
C VAL A 189 14.68 8.97 -10.28
N GLN A 190 15.20 10.08 -10.80
CA GLN A 190 15.13 11.38 -10.13
C GLN A 190 13.67 11.81 -9.90
N TRP A 191 12.82 11.68 -10.93
CA TRP A 191 11.41 12.01 -10.84
C TRP A 191 10.70 11.14 -9.79
N LEU A 192 10.93 9.82 -9.82
CA LEU A 192 10.33 8.88 -8.87
C LEU A 192 10.76 9.16 -7.43
N ASN A 193 12.00 9.56 -7.20
CA ASN A 193 12.49 9.92 -5.86
C ASN A 193 11.88 11.24 -5.36
N ALA A 194 11.66 12.23 -6.24
CA ALA A 194 10.95 13.45 -5.89
C ALA A 194 9.50 13.15 -5.49
N LYS A 195 8.81 12.32 -6.28
CA LYS A 195 7.44 11.88 -6.00
C LYS A 195 7.34 11.02 -4.76
N PHE A 196 8.27 10.08 -4.55
CA PHE A 196 8.40 9.36 -3.29
C PHE A 196 8.42 10.31 -2.10
N THR A 197 9.23 11.37 -2.15
CA THR A 197 9.34 12.35 -1.06
C THR A 197 8.06 13.16 -0.88
N ALA A 198 7.44 13.62 -1.99
CA ALA A 198 6.17 14.34 -1.95
C ALA A 198 5.05 13.47 -1.35
N THR A 199 4.88 12.24 -1.83
CA THR A 199 3.90 11.28 -1.30
C THR A 199 4.14 10.98 0.18
N HIS A 200 5.40 10.92 0.63
CA HIS A 200 5.72 10.72 2.06
C HIS A 200 5.10 11.83 2.92
N TYR A 201 5.33 13.10 2.55
CA TYR A 201 4.75 14.23 3.27
C TYR A 201 3.23 14.32 3.07
N ASN A 202 2.71 13.97 1.90
CA ASN A 202 1.27 13.89 1.66
C ASN A 202 0.60 12.91 2.63
N LEU A 203 1.13 11.70 2.79
CA LEU A 203 0.61 10.69 3.72
C LEU A 203 0.62 11.19 5.18
N ILE A 204 1.68 11.89 5.60
CA ILE A 204 1.73 12.54 6.93
C ILE A 204 0.65 13.62 7.04
N GLY A 205 0.48 14.45 6.01
CA GLY A 205 -0.55 15.49 5.99
C GLY A 205 -1.96 14.91 6.14
N ARG A 206 -2.23 13.78 5.50
CA ARG A 206 -3.50 13.06 5.59
C ARG A 206 -3.72 12.42 6.95
N ALA A 207 -2.67 11.87 7.57
CA ALA A 207 -2.71 11.38 8.94
C ALA A 207 -3.12 12.49 9.91
N TYR A 208 -2.48 13.66 9.84
CA TYR A 208 -2.88 14.81 10.66
C TYR A 208 -4.29 15.32 10.35
N LEU A 209 -4.71 15.29 9.09
CA LEU A 209 -6.07 15.69 8.71
C LEU A 209 -7.12 14.75 9.32
N SER A 210 -6.85 13.45 9.32
CA SER A 210 -7.68 12.44 9.96
C SER A 210 -7.81 12.68 11.47
N ASP A 211 -6.72 13.09 12.13
CA ASP A 211 -6.69 13.51 13.54
C ASP A 211 -7.27 14.92 13.81
N ARG A 212 -7.95 15.51 12.83
CA ARG A 212 -8.54 16.86 12.90
C ARG A 212 -7.52 17.97 13.16
N ASN A 213 -6.24 17.71 12.91
CA ASN A 213 -5.16 18.69 13.00
C ASN A 213 -4.91 19.36 11.65
N ALA A 214 -5.86 20.20 11.23
CA ALA A 214 -5.80 20.89 9.93
C ALA A 214 -4.55 21.75 9.75
N ARG A 215 -4.03 22.35 10.83
CA ARG A 215 -2.80 23.17 10.78
C ARG A 215 -1.60 22.35 10.34
N MET A 216 -1.36 21.22 11.00
CA MET A 216 -0.25 20.33 10.64
C MET A 216 -0.48 19.69 9.26
N ALA A 217 -1.72 19.30 8.95
CA ALA A 217 -2.07 18.78 7.63
C ALA A 217 -1.66 19.75 6.50
N VAL A 218 -2.07 21.02 6.60
CA VAL A 218 -1.70 22.06 5.62
C VAL A 218 -0.19 22.25 5.52
N GLN A 219 0.54 22.22 6.63
CA GLN A 219 2.00 22.32 6.61
C GLN A 219 2.64 21.18 5.81
N TYR A 220 2.21 19.95 6.03
CA TYR A 220 2.76 18.78 5.34
C TYR A 220 2.35 18.70 3.87
N PHE A 221 1.13 19.12 3.50
CA PHE A 221 0.75 19.25 2.10
C PHE A 221 1.56 20.31 1.37
N ASN A 222 1.81 21.47 1.98
CA ASN A 222 2.71 22.46 1.38
C ASN A 222 4.14 21.92 1.25
N LYS A 223 4.62 21.17 2.24
CA LYS A 223 5.93 20.52 2.19
C LYS A 223 6.02 19.50 1.06
N ALA A 224 4.96 18.72 0.80
CA ALA A 224 4.92 17.83 -0.36
C ALA A 224 5.09 18.61 -1.68
N LEU A 225 4.43 19.77 -1.80
CA LEU A 225 4.51 20.65 -2.98
C LEU A 225 5.88 21.31 -3.20
N GLU A 226 6.74 21.35 -2.18
CA GLU A 226 8.14 21.78 -2.34
C GLU A 226 8.96 20.77 -3.16
N TYR A 227 8.63 19.48 -3.07
CA TYR A 227 9.30 18.39 -3.81
C TYR A 227 8.62 18.06 -5.12
N ASP A 228 7.30 18.19 -5.18
CA ASP A 228 6.51 18.04 -6.41
C ASP A 228 5.37 19.05 -6.46
N LYS A 229 5.57 20.12 -7.24
CA LYS A 229 4.58 21.18 -7.44
C LYS A 229 3.28 20.70 -8.07
N THR A 230 3.29 19.51 -8.67
CA THR A 230 2.15 18.91 -9.37
C THR A 230 1.43 17.83 -8.55
N ASP A 231 1.78 17.64 -7.27
CA ASP A 231 1.17 16.61 -6.42
C ASP A 231 -0.34 16.85 -6.25
N ARG A 232 -1.13 16.10 -7.04
CA ARG A 232 -2.58 16.29 -7.16
C ARG A 232 -3.29 16.05 -5.84
N ASN A 233 -2.83 15.08 -5.06
CA ASN A 233 -3.39 14.77 -3.74
C ASN A 233 -3.27 15.98 -2.80
N SER A 234 -2.08 16.55 -2.64
CA SER A 234 -1.87 17.73 -1.78
C SER A 234 -2.65 18.93 -2.27
N LEU A 235 -2.70 19.19 -3.59
CA LEU A 235 -3.51 20.26 -4.17
C LEU A 235 -5.01 20.06 -3.88
N HIS A 236 -5.52 18.83 -4.06
CA HIS A 236 -6.91 18.48 -3.77
C HIS A 236 -7.27 18.76 -2.32
N TYR A 237 -6.48 18.27 -1.36
CA TYR A 237 -6.74 18.51 0.07
C TYR A 237 -6.65 19.99 0.45
N LEU A 238 -5.64 20.71 -0.05
CA LEU A 238 -5.50 22.15 0.22
C LEU A 238 -6.67 22.97 -0.34
N ASN A 239 -7.14 22.65 -1.55
CA ASN A 239 -8.29 23.32 -2.15
C ASN A 239 -9.57 23.06 -1.36
N ASN A 240 -9.84 21.80 -0.99
CA ASN A 240 -11.01 21.44 -0.19
C ASN A 240 -11.00 22.06 1.21
N MET A 241 -9.82 22.17 1.84
CA MET A 241 -9.70 22.83 3.15
C MET A 241 -9.91 24.34 3.06
N LYS A 242 -9.45 25.01 2.00
CA LYS A 242 -9.74 26.43 1.78
C LYS A 242 -11.23 26.70 1.67
N VAL A 243 -11.97 25.85 0.95
CA VAL A 243 -13.45 25.98 0.84
C VAL A 243 -14.12 25.84 2.22
N LYS A 244 -13.59 24.99 3.11
CA LYS A 244 -14.15 24.78 4.46
C LYS A 244 -13.79 25.85 5.48
N LEU A 245 -12.74 26.63 5.25
CA LEU A 245 -12.28 27.71 6.16
C LEU A 245 -12.85 29.10 5.82
N VAL A 246 -13.61 29.22 4.73
CA VAL A 246 -14.35 30.45 4.36
C VAL A 246 -15.76 30.38 4.96
N PHE A 247 -15.87 30.38 6.30
CA PHE A 247 -17.14 30.60 7.03
C PHE A 247 -16.84 31.20 8.41
#